data_AF-A0A7Y5PVC3-F1
#
_entry.id   AF-A0A7Y5PVC3-F1
#
_cell.length_a   1.000
_cell.length_b   1.000
_cell.length_c   1.000
_cell.angle_alpha   90.00
_cell.angle_beta   90.00
_cell.angle_gamma   90.00
#
_symmetry.space_group_name_H-M   'P 1'
#
loop_
_entity.id
_entity.type
_entity.pdbx_description
1 polymer ?
#
loop_
_entity_poly.entity_id
_entity_poly.type
_entity_poly.pdbx_seq_one_letter_code
_entity_poly.pdbx_strand_id
1 'polypeptide(L)'
;ARLAHARARLLAGSATGTLVVSAEIADPKTPRAFVEVPPWPASPVQLRVGPTGAVVVNVVDEQGETFEQPTEVQLTVRVPEGPPSVLHGFARGGTVTFEHLPLGAQLSFFCFPRAEGRFSGSGTHAPGPTRAGERVLVAATVCKPEATLRGRALDPQGVPLARAQLLLSVRVAAHLPPLESAEKTETDDEGRFRTTFPKSLGADVREPVLVARADDGALEGVAAFRASSVAADAELGDIRLEPAPRLVSGRVLDENGAPIAGAHVRLFHFTPGAQTSEFGVEAEGLAVVEWELDTLRETRSDERGAFELAVREPRGRYALRATAPGFAAGPQVPFEAGAGDVELVLRRTLDPLRGRVLAPTADSLVRLSIRAGLQAGTIDAFGRFTIPRRSPEPVDVVLHADGLGSEPLLTIAQVSDPRDPRLATLDLRELVREFRFRVVGRDELPVRSVKVSGRARSGTGWQLESPGLVCLLSRESLLDLELKADGYLPASFVGVRSGDVLTLERLPALLLRLPESLPAAGDGLVYLVQATRTDSKRQSISFDSGRERRLQLPGPGQWTVLWTVRGTTKLLSQVEVTVEREDVECVLDAKLGDVEAARAEVRAKRK
;
A
#
# COMPACT_ATOMS: atom_id res chain seq x y z
N ALA A 1 9.27 13.44 24.64
CA ALA A 1 8.80 12.15 25.20
C ALA A 1 9.08 11.03 24.19
N ARG A 2 9.21 9.78 24.62
CA ARG A 2 9.07 8.63 23.69
C ARG A 2 7.59 8.47 23.37
N LEU A 3 7.16 8.93 22.19
CA LEU A 3 5.82 8.65 21.69
C LEU A 3 5.79 7.17 21.28
N ALA A 4 5.00 6.35 21.97
CA ALA A 4 4.87 4.92 21.65
C ALA A 4 4.28 4.68 20.24
N HIS A 5 3.59 5.69 19.69
CA HIS A 5 2.90 5.67 18.40
C HIS A 5 3.57 6.58 17.36
N ALA A 6 4.89 6.82 17.45
CA ALA A 6 5.65 7.54 16.42
C ALA A 6 6.66 6.60 15.76
N ARG A 7 6.38 6.17 14.51
CA ARG A 7 7.36 5.44 13.71
C ARG A 7 8.25 6.41 12.95
N ALA A 8 9.55 6.22 13.12
CA ALA A 8 10.59 6.93 12.41
C ALA A 8 11.25 5.96 11.42
N ARG A 9 10.79 5.95 10.16
CA ARG A 9 11.27 5.03 9.12
C ARG A 9 12.25 5.72 8.18
N LEU A 10 13.48 5.22 8.12
CA LEU A 10 14.44 5.61 7.09
C LEU A 10 13.97 5.01 5.75
N LEU A 11 13.72 5.85 4.75
CA LEU A 11 13.38 5.38 3.40
C LEU A 11 14.66 5.12 2.61
N ALA A 12 14.97 3.84 2.40
CA ALA A 12 15.94 3.43 1.38
C ALA A 12 15.31 3.63 -0.02
N GLY A 13 15.92 4.44 -0.88
CA GLY A 13 15.40 4.75 -2.23
C GLY A 13 14.80 6.15 -2.45
N SER A 14 15.45 7.22 -1.96
CA SER A 14 15.13 8.67 -2.17
C SER A 14 16.45 9.49 -2.04
N ALA A 15 16.55 10.82 -2.19
CA ALA A 15 17.88 11.51 -2.29
C ALA A 15 18.41 12.28 -1.05
N THR A 16 17.79 12.16 0.13
CA THR A 16 17.76 13.23 1.14
C THR A 16 18.18 12.87 2.61
N GLY A 17 18.61 11.63 2.91
CA GLY A 17 18.87 11.15 4.29
C GLY A 17 17.63 11.00 5.20
N THR A 18 16.50 11.64 4.85
CA THR A 18 15.20 11.64 5.56
C THR A 18 14.81 10.37 6.33
N LEU A 19 14.60 10.56 7.62
CA LEU A 19 13.81 9.76 8.52
C LEU A 19 12.34 10.21 8.43
N VAL A 20 11.44 9.40 7.88
CA VAL A 20 10.01 9.71 7.87
C VAL A 20 9.44 9.46 9.27
N VAL A 21 9.19 10.53 10.02
CA VAL A 21 8.56 10.50 11.34
C VAL A 21 7.06 10.64 11.15
N SER A 22 6.41 9.51 10.92
CA SER A 22 4.95 9.38 10.85
C SER A 22 4.38 9.04 12.22
N ALA A 23 3.24 9.63 12.57
CA ALA A 23 2.41 9.06 13.63
C ALA A 23 1.88 7.70 13.11
N GLU A 24 2.04 6.63 13.88
CA GLU A 24 1.48 5.31 13.57
C GLU A 24 0.01 5.31 14.01
N ILE A 25 -0.85 5.88 13.16
CA ILE A 25 -2.27 6.10 13.44
C ILE A 25 -3.10 5.59 12.25
N ALA A 26 -4.35 5.20 12.50
CA ALA A 26 -5.20 4.58 11.49
C ALA A 26 -5.94 5.57 10.58
N ASP A 27 -5.28 6.68 10.22
CA ASP A 27 -5.84 7.71 9.35
C ASP A 27 -5.08 7.70 8.00
N PRO A 28 -5.73 7.50 6.84
CA PRO A 28 -5.05 7.67 5.55
C PRO A 28 -4.51 9.11 5.36
N LYS A 29 -5.04 10.10 6.09
CA LYS A 29 -4.57 11.49 6.14
C LYS A 29 -3.53 11.72 7.26
N THR A 30 -2.88 10.65 7.75
CA THR A 30 -1.83 10.64 8.80
C THR A 30 -0.81 11.77 8.63
N PRO A 31 -0.52 12.56 9.69
CA PRO A 31 0.56 13.55 9.63
C PRO A 31 1.92 12.84 9.58
N ARG A 32 2.60 13.00 8.46
CA ARG A 32 4.01 12.63 8.26
C ARG A 32 4.84 13.91 8.33
N ALA A 33 5.72 14.03 9.33
CA ALA A 33 6.85 14.96 9.24
C ALA A 33 8.07 14.14 8.89
N PHE A 34 8.69 14.42 7.76
CA PHE A 34 9.94 13.78 7.39
C PHE A 34 11.05 14.65 7.99
N VAL A 35 12.18 14.05 8.37
CA VAL A 35 13.21 14.70 9.19
C VAL A 35 14.56 14.30 8.63
N GLU A 36 15.35 15.23 8.11
CA GLU A 36 16.67 14.87 7.59
C GLU A 36 17.66 14.57 8.70
N VAL A 37 18.65 13.76 8.33
CA VAL A 37 19.60 13.10 9.23
C VAL A 37 21.00 13.50 8.77
N PRO A 38 21.89 13.90 9.68
CA PRO A 38 21.75 14.98 10.67
C PRO A 38 21.90 16.38 9.99
N PRO A 39 22.11 17.51 10.70
CA PRO A 39 21.98 17.71 12.14
C PRO A 39 20.54 17.50 12.58
N TRP A 40 20.36 16.71 13.64
CA TRP A 40 19.04 16.51 14.24
C TRP A 40 18.47 17.86 14.72
N PRO A 41 17.16 18.12 14.55
CA PRO A 41 16.56 19.38 14.99
C PRO A 41 16.65 19.47 16.52
N ALA A 42 17.24 20.57 17.02
CA ALA A 42 17.39 20.82 18.45
C ALA A 42 16.04 20.99 19.17
N SER A 43 15.01 21.41 18.44
CA SER A 43 13.61 21.42 18.89
C SER A 43 12.91 20.11 18.49
N PRO A 44 12.14 19.46 19.38
CA PRO A 44 11.42 18.24 19.05
C PRO A 44 10.45 18.40 17.87
N VAL A 45 10.43 17.42 16.98
CA VAL A 45 9.53 17.36 15.82
C VAL A 45 8.08 17.22 16.28
N GLN A 46 7.24 18.21 15.97
CA GLN A 46 5.84 18.25 16.41
C GLN A 46 4.89 17.77 15.32
N LEU A 47 4.40 16.53 15.46
CA LEU A 47 3.27 16.04 14.68
C LEU A 47 1.96 16.57 15.25
N ARG A 48 1.23 17.37 14.46
CA ARG A 48 -0.14 17.77 14.78
C ARG A 48 -1.13 16.79 14.15
N VAL A 49 -1.48 15.77 14.92
CA VAL A 49 -2.65 14.91 14.64
C VAL A 49 -3.93 15.74 14.79
N GLY A 50 -4.96 15.43 14.00
CA GLY A 50 -6.28 16.03 14.17
C GLY A 50 -6.97 15.57 15.47
N PRO A 51 -8.19 16.06 15.74
CA PRO A 51 -9.07 15.45 16.73
C PRO A 51 -9.17 13.94 16.49
N THR A 52 -8.83 13.16 17.49
CA THR A 52 -8.81 11.69 17.46
C THR A 52 -9.31 11.15 18.79
N GLY A 53 -9.74 9.88 18.80
CA GLY A 53 -10.04 9.13 20.01
C GLY A 53 -9.14 7.90 20.13
N ALA A 54 -9.59 6.93 20.91
CA ALA A 54 -8.99 5.61 21.02
C ALA A 54 -10.07 4.54 21.06
N VAL A 55 -9.68 3.29 20.80
CA VAL A 55 -10.48 2.12 21.16
C VAL A 55 -9.69 1.24 22.12
N VAL A 56 -10.33 0.83 23.21
CA VAL A 56 -9.87 -0.23 24.09
C VAL A 56 -10.60 -1.50 23.65
N VAL A 57 -9.83 -2.45 23.12
CA VAL A 57 -10.34 -3.76 22.72
C VAL A 57 -10.12 -4.72 23.88
N ASN A 58 -11.23 -5.10 24.50
CA ASN A 58 -11.28 -6.22 25.42
C ASN A 58 -11.42 -7.47 24.55
N VAL A 59 -10.36 -8.28 24.50
CA VAL A 59 -10.37 -9.57 23.84
C VAL A 59 -11.08 -10.54 24.78
N VAL A 60 -12.23 -11.05 24.33
CA VAL A 60 -13.10 -11.95 25.11
C VAL A 60 -13.29 -13.27 24.38
N ASP A 61 -13.71 -14.30 25.10
CA ASP A 61 -14.14 -15.56 24.50
C ASP A 61 -15.63 -15.54 24.09
N GLU A 62 -16.15 -16.69 23.65
CA GLU A 62 -17.56 -16.91 23.29
C GLU A 62 -18.54 -16.75 24.48
N GLN A 63 -18.04 -16.82 25.72
CA GLN A 63 -18.82 -16.64 26.94
C GLN A 63 -18.85 -15.15 27.36
N GLY A 64 -17.98 -14.32 26.78
CA GLY A 64 -17.77 -12.92 27.15
C GLY A 64 -16.77 -12.74 28.30
N GLU A 65 -16.10 -13.81 28.72
CA GLU A 65 -15.04 -13.75 29.73
C GLU A 65 -13.73 -13.26 29.10
N THR A 66 -12.83 -12.71 29.92
CA THR A 66 -11.61 -12.05 29.43
C THR A 66 -10.60 -13.09 28.94
N PHE A 67 -10.27 -13.06 27.65
CA PHE A 67 -9.36 -14.02 27.05
C PHE A 67 -7.90 -13.64 27.36
N GLU A 68 -7.38 -14.11 28.50
CA GLU A 68 -6.11 -13.64 29.05
C GLU A 68 -4.87 -13.92 28.17
N GLN A 69 -4.94 -14.93 27.30
CA GLN A 69 -3.79 -15.40 26.50
C GLN A 69 -3.27 -14.31 25.54
N PRO A 70 -1.93 -14.22 25.33
CA PRO A 70 -1.35 -13.28 24.39
C PRO A 70 -1.94 -13.42 22.97
N THR A 71 -2.58 -12.35 22.51
CA THR A 71 -3.39 -12.35 21.28
C THR A 71 -3.01 -11.17 20.40
N GLU A 72 -2.63 -11.43 19.15
CA GLU A 72 -2.49 -10.35 18.16
C GLU A 72 -3.88 -9.86 17.75
N VAL A 73 -4.07 -8.56 17.64
CA VAL A 73 -5.32 -7.95 17.18
C VAL A 73 -4.99 -7.10 15.96
N GLN A 74 -5.54 -7.48 14.81
CA GLN A 74 -5.52 -6.70 13.59
C GLN A 74 -6.76 -5.81 13.56
N LEU A 75 -6.55 -4.50 13.41
CA LEU A 75 -7.61 -3.50 13.32
C LEU A 75 -7.59 -2.87 11.93
N THR A 76 -8.63 -3.15 11.13
CA THR A 76 -8.91 -2.44 9.88
C THR A 76 -9.83 -1.26 10.14
N VAL A 77 -9.40 -0.07 9.73
CA VAL A 77 -10.09 1.20 9.94
C VAL A 77 -10.49 1.79 8.59
N ARG A 78 -11.78 2.06 8.42
CA ARG A 78 -12.35 2.69 7.23
C ARG A 78 -12.87 4.08 7.59
N VAL A 79 -12.46 5.09 6.84
CA VAL A 79 -13.05 6.45 6.88
C VAL A 79 -13.83 6.70 5.58
N PRO A 80 -14.83 7.60 5.56
CA PRO A 80 -15.66 7.82 4.37
C PRO A 80 -14.90 8.30 3.11
N GLU A 81 -13.70 8.87 3.28
CA GLU A 81 -12.89 9.49 2.22
C GLU A 81 -11.44 8.96 2.26
N GLY A 82 -11.23 7.64 2.12
CA GLY A 82 -9.88 7.11 1.97
C GLY A 82 -9.79 5.58 1.92
N PRO A 83 -8.62 5.04 1.57
CA PRO A 83 -8.36 3.60 1.61
C PRO A 83 -8.41 3.08 3.07
N PRO A 84 -8.73 1.79 3.27
CA PRO A 84 -8.69 1.18 4.59
C PRO A 84 -7.26 1.16 5.13
N SER A 85 -7.08 1.62 6.37
CA SER A 85 -5.81 1.51 7.11
C SER A 85 -5.82 0.26 7.98
N VAL A 86 -4.69 -0.44 8.10
CA VAL A 86 -4.54 -1.65 8.92
C VAL A 86 -3.51 -1.40 10.02
N LEU A 87 -3.90 -1.57 11.28
CA LEU A 87 -3.02 -1.58 12.45
C LEU A 87 -2.93 -2.99 13.04
N HIS A 88 -1.84 -3.26 13.75
CA HIS A 88 -1.62 -4.49 14.53
C HIS A 88 -1.26 -4.11 15.97
N GLY A 89 -1.87 -4.78 16.95
CA GLY A 89 -1.58 -4.64 18.37
C GLY A 89 -1.50 -6.00 19.05
N PHE A 90 -0.99 -6.06 20.28
CA PHE A 90 -0.94 -7.31 21.05
C PHE A 90 -1.64 -7.14 22.39
N ALA A 91 -2.74 -7.86 22.58
CA ALA A 91 -3.43 -7.95 23.85
C ALA A 91 -2.64 -8.82 24.84
N ARG A 92 -2.64 -8.41 26.11
CA ARG A 92 -2.02 -9.13 27.24
C ARG A 92 -2.98 -9.03 28.43
N GLY A 93 -3.38 -10.15 29.02
CA GLY A 93 -4.50 -10.14 29.97
C GLY A 93 -5.80 -9.69 29.31
N GLY A 94 -6.04 -10.12 28.07
CA GLY A 94 -7.27 -9.83 27.32
C GLY A 94 -7.55 -8.36 27.00
N THR A 95 -6.57 -7.45 27.03
CA THR A 95 -6.79 -6.05 26.59
C THR A 95 -5.68 -5.51 25.71
N VAL A 96 -6.05 -4.78 24.66
CA VAL A 96 -5.17 -3.90 23.86
C VAL A 96 -5.84 -2.55 23.63
N THR A 97 -5.08 -1.46 23.51
CA THR A 97 -5.59 -0.15 23.12
C THR A 97 -4.97 0.30 21.81
N PHE A 98 -5.79 0.76 20.87
CA PHE A 98 -5.33 1.53 19.71
C PHE A 98 -5.69 3.00 19.91
N GLU A 99 -4.68 3.84 20.08
CA GLU A 99 -4.85 5.28 20.25
C GLU A 99 -4.81 6.03 18.90
N HIS A 100 -5.20 7.30 18.92
CA HIS A 100 -5.21 8.21 17.77
C HIS A 100 -6.07 7.75 16.56
N LEU A 101 -7.20 7.09 16.83
CA LEU A 101 -8.14 6.73 15.76
C LEU A 101 -8.91 7.96 15.24
N PRO A 102 -9.05 8.13 13.92
CA PRO A 102 -9.79 9.24 13.32
C PRO A 102 -11.28 9.19 13.70
N LEU A 103 -11.90 10.36 13.88
CA LEU A 103 -13.29 10.44 14.32
C LEU A 103 -14.26 10.03 13.20
N GLY A 104 -15.33 9.33 13.57
CA GLY A 104 -16.36 8.83 12.65
C GLY A 104 -15.93 7.62 11.81
N ALA A 105 -14.78 7.00 12.11
CA ALA A 105 -14.33 5.80 11.43
C ALA A 105 -15.21 4.57 11.72
N GLN A 106 -15.24 3.62 10.80
CA GLN A 106 -15.74 2.27 11.01
C GLN A 106 -14.57 1.34 11.33
N LEU A 107 -14.66 0.58 12.43
CA LEU A 107 -13.61 -0.31 12.91
C LEU A 107 -14.00 -1.76 12.66
N SER A 108 -13.03 -2.58 12.26
CA SER A 108 -13.18 -4.03 12.08
C SER A 108 -11.99 -4.75 12.71
N PHE A 109 -12.23 -5.63 13.68
CA PHE A 109 -11.18 -6.32 14.45
C PHE A 109 -11.14 -7.81 14.11
N PHE A 110 -9.92 -8.34 13.94
CA PHE A 110 -9.63 -9.78 13.87
C PHE A 110 -8.59 -10.12 14.95
N CYS A 111 -8.76 -11.25 15.64
CA CYS A 111 -7.92 -11.63 16.78
C CYS A 111 -7.20 -12.97 16.52
N PHE A 112 -5.92 -13.05 16.82
CA PHE A 112 -5.06 -14.21 16.55
C PHE A 112 -4.26 -14.57 17.83
N PRO A 113 -4.84 -15.40 18.72
CA PRO A 113 -4.14 -16.02 19.85
C PRO A 113 -2.83 -16.69 19.44
N ARG A 114 -1.76 -16.47 20.21
CA ARG A 114 -0.42 -17.03 19.93
C ARG A 114 -0.17 -18.44 20.44
N ALA A 115 -0.97 -18.93 21.39
CA ALA A 115 -0.58 -20.08 22.20
C ALA A 115 -0.56 -21.41 21.43
N GLU A 116 -1.70 -21.79 20.83
CA GLU A 116 -1.93 -23.17 20.35
C GLU A 116 -2.60 -23.25 18.96
N GLY A 117 -2.17 -22.37 18.04
CA GLY A 117 -2.37 -22.53 16.59
C GLY A 117 -3.74 -22.19 16.00
N ARG A 118 -3.73 -21.75 14.72
CA ARG A 118 -4.89 -21.65 13.79
C ARG A 118 -6.20 -21.07 14.36
N PHE A 119 -6.12 -20.03 15.17
CA PHE A 119 -7.28 -19.23 15.56
C PHE A 119 -7.61 -18.13 14.53
N SER A 120 -8.88 -17.77 14.43
CA SER A 120 -9.33 -16.50 13.86
C SER A 120 -10.47 -15.93 14.69
N GLY A 121 -10.29 -14.72 15.22
CA GLY A 121 -11.39 -13.95 15.77
C GLY A 121 -12.38 -13.61 14.68
N SER A 122 -13.68 -13.75 14.97
CA SER A 122 -14.74 -13.24 14.11
C SER A 122 -14.54 -11.75 13.86
N GLY A 123 -14.74 -11.31 12.60
CA GLY A 123 -14.68 -9.91 12.22
C GLY A 123 -15.63 -9.04 13.06
N THR A 124 -15.11 -8.47 14.14
CA THR A 124 -15.92 -7.68 15.07
C THR A 124 -16.04 -6.27 14.50
N HIS A 125 -17.25 -5.81 14.20
CA HIS A 125 -17.47 -4.47 13.65
C HIS A 125 -17.98 -3.53 14.74
N ALA A 126 -17.39 -2.32 14.82
CA ALA A 126 -17.80 -1.30 15.78
C ALA A 126 -17.70 0.12 15.19
N PRO A 127 -18.53 1.07 15.65
CA PRO A 127 -18.27 2.49 15.42
C PRO A 127 -16.97 2.89 16.13
N GLY A 128 -16.15 3.69 15.45
CA GLY A 128 -15.01 4.36 16.05
C GLY A 128 -15.41 5.55 16.92
N PRO A 129 -14.42 6.24 17.53
CA PRO A 129 -14.69 7.43 18.32
C PRO A 129 -15.39 8.51 17.49
N THR A 130 -16.33 9.22 18.09
CA THR A 130 -17.09 10.33 17.49
C THR A 130 -16.61 11.70 18.00
N ARG A 131 -15.97 11.73 19.17
CA ARG A 131 -15.50 12.95 19.86
C ARG A 131 -14.01 12.89 20.16
N ALA A 132 -13.36 14.05 20.23
CA ALA A 132 -11.95 14.15 20.59
C ALA A 132 -11.70 13.58 22.00
N GLY A 133 -10.69 12.72 22.14
CA GLY A 133 -10.35 12.05 23.41
C GLY A 133 -11.31 10.93 23.83
N GLU A 134 -12.34 10.62 23.04
CA GLU A 134 -13.28 9.53 23.33
C GLU A 134 -12.57 8.17 23.29
N ARG A 135 -12.72 7.38 24.36
CA ARG A 135 -12.27 5.99 24.43
C ARG A 135 -13.48 5.08 24.22
N VAL A 136 -13.61 4.51 23.02
CA VAL A 136 -14.62 3.48 22.75
C VAL A 136 -14.16 2.19 23.44
N LEU A 137 -15.09 1.47 24.07
CA LEU A 137 -14.85 0.10 24.55
C LEU A 137 -15.46 -0.88 23.55
N VAL A 138 -14.68 -1.84 23.07
CA VAL A 138 -15.14 -2.91 22.19
C VAL A 138 -14.77 -4.25 22.80
N ALA A 139 -15.76 -5.12 22.99
CA ALA A 139 -15.51 -6.54 23.19
C ALA A 139 -15.28 -7.17 21.80
N ALA A 140 -14.07 -7.66 21.53
CA ALA A 140 -13.75 -8.40 20.31
C ALA A 140 -13.60 -9.88 20.64
N THR A 141 -14.45 -10.71 20.05
CA THR A 141 -14.51 -12.13 20.39
C THR A 141 -13.39 -12.90 19.67
N VAL A 142 -12.50 -13.49 20.46
CA VAL A 142 -11.78 -14.70 20.07
C VAL A 142 -12.80 -15.83 20.10
N CYS A 143 -13.40 -16.08 18.95
CA CYS A 143 -13.93 -17.41 18.68
C CYS A 143 -12.75 -18.38 18.67
N LYS A 144 -12.96 -19.56 19.23
CA LYS A 144 -12.19 -20.74 18.87
C LYS A 144 -12.41 -20.97 17.35
N PRO A 145 -11.53 -21.72 16.65
CA PRO A 145 -11.82 -22.14 15.28
C PRO A 145 -12.93 -23.20 15.29
N GLU A 146 -14.16 -22.77 15.61
CA GLU A 146 -15.30 -23.66 15.85
C GLU A 146 -15.70 -24.42 14.59
N ALA A 147 -15.39 -23.92 13.39
CA ALA A 147 -15.71 -24.57 12.13
C ALA A 147 -14.85 -25.84 11.90
N THR A 148 -15.14 -26.90 12.66
CA THR A 148 -14.67 -28.24 12.33
C THR A 148 -15.32 -28.67 11.02
N LEU A 149 -14.51 -28.97 10.00
CA LEU A 149 -14.94 -29.77 8.86
C LEU A 149 -14.44 -31.20 9.06
N ARG A 150 -15.34 -32.17 8.89
CA ARG A 150 -15.06 -33.60 8.88
C ARG A 150 -15.41 -34.16 7.51
N GLY A 151 -14.75 -35.23 7.12
CA GLY A 151 -15.08 -35.97 5.91
C GLY A 151 -14.17 -37.17 5.77
N ARG A 152 -14.37 -37.93 4.69
CA ARG A 152 -13.60 -39.13 4.39
C ARG A 152 -13.11 -39.08 2.95
N ALA A 153 -11.80 -39.00 2.76
CA ALA A 153 -11.18 -38.95 1.45
C ALA A 153 -11.11 -40.36 0.85
N LEU A 154 -11.71 -40.52 -0.32
CA LEU A 154 -11.70 -41.77 -1.09
C LEU A 154 -10.89 -41.62 -2.36
N ASP A 155 -10.30 -42.72 -2.81
CA ASP A 155 -9.64 -42.83 -4.10
C ASP A 155 -10.67 -42.95 -5.26
N PRO A 156 -10.22 -43.00 -6.53
CA PRO A 156 -11.10 -43.17 -7.69
C PRO A 156 -11.85 -44.52 -7.73
N GLN A 157 -11.57 -45.46 -6.84
CA GLN A 157 -12.20 -46.77 -6.73
C GLN A 157 -13.17 -46.86 -5.52
N GLY A 158 -13.16 -45.87 -4.63
CA GLY A 158 -13.94 -45.85 -3.38
C GLY A 158 -13.23 -46.44 -2.17
N VAL A 159 -11.93 -46.76 -2.30
CA VAL A 159 -11.07 -47.19 -1.20
C VAL A 159 -10.66 -45.96 -0.38
N PRO A 160 -10.59 -46.04 0.96
CA PRO A 160 -10.10 -44.93 1.77
C PRO A 160 -8.63 -44.59 1.48
N LEU A 161 -8.34 -43.29 1.37
CA LEU A 161 -6.98 -42.77 1.30
C LEU A 161 -6.41 -42.69 2.72
N ALA A 162 -5.89 -43.80 3.24
CA ALA A 162 -5.29 -43.89 4.57
C ALA A 162 -3.97 -43.12 4.66
N ARG A 163 -3.76 -42.37 5.77
CA ARG A 163 -2.50 -41.63 6.08
C ARG A 163 -2.06 -40.62 5.01
N ALA A 164 -2.98 -40.17 4.17
CA ALA A 164 -2.76 -39.16 3.16
C ALA A 164 -2.71 -37.77 3.81
N GLN A 165 -1.70 -36.97 3.46
CA GLN A 165 -1.69 -35.55 3.76
C GLN A 165 -2.62 -34.84 2.77
N LEU A 166 -3.61 -34.11 3.29
CA LEU A 166 -4.55 -33.34 2.50
C LEU A 166 -4.28 -31.85 2.64
N LEU A 167 -4.18 -31.16 1.50
CA LEU A 167 -4.29 -29.71 1.39
C LEU A 167 -5.74 -29.36 1.11
N LEU A 168 -6.40 -28.72 2.06
CA LEU A 168 -7.82 -28.38 2.03
C LEU A 168 -7.98 -26.86 1.89
N SER A 169 -8.54 -26.36 0.78
CA SER A 169 -8.85 -24.93 0.63
C SER A 169 -10.32 -24.68 0.36
N VAL A 170 -10.86 -23.59 0.93
CA VAL A 170 -12.26 -23.19 0.69
C VAL A 170 -12.30 -22.06 -0.34
N ARG A 171 -13.08 -22.27 -1.39
CA ARG A 171 -13.36 -21.27 -2.43
C ARG A 171 -14.74 -20.65 -2.23
N VAL A 172 -14.82 -19.34 -2.47
CA VAL A 172 -16.05 -18.53 -2.41
C VAL A 172 -16.38 -18.06 -3.82
N ALA A 173 -17.53 -18.48 -4.36
CA ALA A 173 -17.96 -18.06 -5.68
C ALA A 173 -18.41 -16.58 -5.69
N ALA A 174 -17.66 -15.70 -6.38
CA ALA A 174 -18.16 -14.87 -7.49
C ALA A 174 -17.19 -13.74 -7.90
N HIS A 175 -16.88 -12.81 -6.98
CA HIS A 175 -16.34 -11.48 -7.33
C HIS A 175 -15.29 -10.90 -6.35
N LEU A 176 -14.72 -11.72 -5.47
CA LEU A 176 -13.61 -11.32 -4.59
C LEU A 176 -12.33 -12.07 -5.01
N PRO A 177 -11.14 -11.49 -4.79
CA PRO A 177 -9.90 -12.26 -4.92
C PRO A 177 -9.98 -13.50 -4.00
N PRO A 178 -9.48 -14.67 -4.43
CA PRO A 178 -9.68 -15.91 -3.68
C PRO A 178 -9.15 -15.81 -2.24
N LEU A 179 -10.04 -15.94 -1.26
CA LEU A 179 -9.66 -16.02 0.16
C LEU A 179 -9.15 -17.43 0.49
N GLU A 180 -8.09 -17.87 -0.21
CA GLU A 180 -7.52 -19.22 -0.07
C GLU A 180 -6.76 -19.38 1.25
N SER A 181 -7.53 -19.50 2.35
CA SER A 181 -7.11 -20.31 3.50
C SER A 181 -6.95 -21.75 3.01
N ALA A 182 -5.73 -22.26 3.12
CA ALA A 182 -5.37 -23.62 2.73
C ALA A 182 -4.76 -24.34 3.93
N GLU A 183 -5.50 -25.32 4.45
CA GLU A 183 -5.22 -26.02 5.69
C GLU A 183 -4.65 -27.42 5.39
N LYS A 184 -3.51 -27.75 6.00
CA LYS A 184 -2.96 -29.12 5.95
C LYS A 184 -3.50 -29.96 7.09
N THR A 185 -3.97 -31.16 6.78
CA THR A 185 -4.38 -32.21 7.73
C THR A 185 -3.98 -33.60 7.23
N GLU A 186 -4.05 -34.62 8.08
CA GLU A 186 -3.78 -36.03 7.74
C GLU A 186 -5.07 -36.85 7.86
N THR A 187 -5.26 -37.85 7.01
CA THR A 187 -6.33 -38.85 7.16
C THR A 187 -5.93 -39.99 8.10
N ASP A 188 -6.89 -40.52 8.86
CA ASP A 188 -6.73 -41.78 9.58
C ASP A 188 -6.73 -43.01 8.65
N ASP A 189 -6.63 -44.21 9.22
CA ASP A 189 -6.59 -45.47 8.49
C ASP A 189 -7.93 -45.83 7.80
N GLU A 190 -9.01 -45.09 8.11
CA GLU A 190 -10.33 -45.18 7.47
C GLU A 190 -10.55 -44.06 6.42
N GLY A 191 -9.50 -43.30 6.11
CA GLY A 191 -9.50 -42.16 5.19
C GLY A 191 -10.17 -40.91 5.75
N ARG A 192 -10.53 -40.87 7.04
CA ARG A 192 -11.23 -39.73 7.64
C ARG A 192 -10.24 -38.63 7.97
N PHE A 193 -10.58 -37.40 7.63
CA PHE A 193 -9.84 -36.22 8.07
C PHE A 193 -10.69 -35.37 9.01
N ARG A 194 -10.00 -34.61 9.86
CA ARG A 194 -10.57 -33.50 10.60
C ARG A 194 -9.73 -32.26 10.35
N THR A 195 -10.37 -31.14 10.08
CA THR A 195 -9.71 -29.83 10.03
C THR A 195 -10.57 -28.78 10.70
N THR A 196 -9.95 -27.70 11.17
CA THR A 196 -10.61 -26.56 11.79
C THR A 196 -10.32 -25.33 10.94
N PHE A 197 -11.32 -24.80 10.24
CA PHE A 197 -11.13 -23.59 9.43
C PHE A 197 -11.32 -22.32 10.26
N PRO A 198 -10.58 -21.24 9.94
CA PRO A 198 -10.84 -19.92 10.50
C PRO A 198 -12.29 -19.46 10.22
N LYS A 199 -13.06 -19.17 11.28
CA LYS A 199 -14.51 -18.95 11.24
C LYS A 199 -14.89 -17.54 10.73
N SER A 200 -14.76 -17.31 9.43
CA SER A 200 -15.59 -16.31 8.73
C SER A 200 -15.74 -16.58 7.22
N LEU A 201 -16.28 -17.75 6.85
CA LEU A 201 -17.11 -17.82 5.64
C LEU A 201 -18.37 -16.99 5.93
N GLY A 202 -18.35 -15.71 5.53
CA GLY A 202 -19.39 -14.75 5.87
C GLY A 202 -20.78 -15.16 5.39
N ALA A 203 -21.84 -14.58 5.96
CA ALA A 203 -23.22 -14.94 5.62
C ALA A 203 -23.57 -14.75 4.12
N ASP A 204 -22.81 -13.91 3.41
CA ASP A 204 -22.92 -13.69 1.96
C ASP A 204 -22.32 -14.82 1.11
N VAL A 205 -21.53 -15.73 1.71
CA VAL A 205 -20.95 -16.91 1.05
C VAL A 205 -22.04 -17.96 0.84
N ARG A 206 -22.76 -17.88 -0.28
CA ARG A 206 -23.89 -18.79 -0.56
C ARG A 206 -23.46 -20.22 -0.83
N GLU A 207 -22.37 -20.38 -1.57
CA GLU A 207 -21.88 -21.65 -2.10
C GLU A 207 -20.36 -21.77 -1.84
N PRO A 208 -19.95 -22.11 -0.60
CA PRO A 208 -18.57 -22.46 -0.31
C PRO A 208 -18.23 -23.85 -0.86
N VAL A 209 -17.05 -23.96 -1.45
CA VAL A 209 -16.56 -25.18 -2.10
C VAL A 209 -15.25 -25.58 -1.45
N LEU A 210 -15.19 -26.77 -0.83
CA LEU A 210 -13.94 -27.34 -0.35
C LEU A 210 -13.24 -28.04 -1.53
N VAL A 211 -12.05 -27.58 -1.87
CA VAL A 211 -11.11 -28.32 -2.72
C VAL A 211 -10.23 -29.13 -1.78
N ALA A 212 -10.24 -30.45 -1.92
CA ALA A 212 -9.37 -31.36 -1.20
C ALA A 212 -8.35 -31.95 -2.18
N ARG A 213 -7.06 -31.73 -1.93
CA ARG A 213 -5.98 -32.28 -2.75
C ARG A 213 -5.03 -33.11 -1.90
N ALA A 214 -4.53 -34.23 -2.44
CA ALA A 214 -3.37 -34.91 -1.86
C ALA A 214 -2.12 -34.00 -1.94
N ASP A 215 -1.14 -34.18 -1.05
CA ASP A 215 0.06 -33.34 -0.99
C ASP A 215 1.03 -33.56 -2.15
N ASP A 216 0.97 -34.72 -2.81
CA ASP A 216 1.62 -35.00 -4.10
C ASP A 216 0.98 -34.24 -5.29
N GLY A 217 -0.21 -33.68 -5.11
CA GLY A 217 -0.99 -32.98 -6.11
C GLY A 217 -1.69 -33.86 -7.16
N ALA A 218 -1.58 -35.19 -7.09
CA ALA A 218 -2.09 -36.10 -8.12
C ALA A 218 -3.62 -36.26 -8.09
N LEU A 219 -4.22 -36.23 -6.90
CA LEU A 219 -5.66 -36.38 -6.69
C LEU A 219 -6.29 -35.06 -6.19
N GLU A 220 -7.34 -34.58 -6.86
CA GLU A 220 -8.12 -33.38 -6.48
C GLU A 220 -9.62 -33.70 -6.47
N GLY A 221 -10.22 -33.69 -5.28
CA GLY A 221 -11.65 -33.84 -5.03
C GLY A 221 -12.30 -32.51 -4.65
N VAL A 222 -13.61 -32.41 -4.87
CA VAL A 222 -14.39 -31.19 -4.61
C VAL A 222 -15.68 -31.53 -3.88
N ALA A 223 -15.89 -30.92 -2.72
CA ALA A 223 -17.12 -31.02 -1.94
C ALA A 223 -17.76 -29.63 -1.79
N ALA A 224 -18.92 -29.44 -2.41
CA ALA A 224 -19.78 -28.28 -2.15
C ALA A 224 -20.52 -28.49 -0.82
N PHE A 225 -20.49 -27.49 0.06
CA PHE A 225 -21.22 -27.51 1.32
C PHE A 225 -22.05 -26.23 1.47
N ARG A 226 -22.95 -26.17 2.45
CA ARG A 226 -23.74 -24.96 2.72
C ARG A 226 -23.06 -24.14 3.82
N ALA A 227 -22.86 -22.84 3.62
CA ALA A 227 -22.29 -22.00 4.67
C ALA A 227 -23.10 -22.03 5.98
N SER A 228 -24.41 -22.24 5.89
CA SER A 228 -25.30 -22.39 7.06
C SER A 228 -25.10 -23.66 7.88
N SER A 229 -24.38 -24.69 7.38
CA SER A 229 -24.00 -25.86 8.20
C SER A 229 -22.64 -25.72 8.89
N VAL A 230 -21.90 -24.61 8.67
CA VAL A 230 -20.55 -24.37 9.22
C VAL A 230 -20.59 -23.82 10.66
N ALA A 231 -21.66 -24.11 11.41
CA ALA A 231 -21.93 -23.47 12.70
C ALA A 231 -20.91 -23.88 13.79
N ALA A 232 -20.55 -25.18 13.84
CA ALA A 232 -19.57 -25.75 14.78
C ALA A 232 -19.03 -27.15 14.36
N ASP A 233 -19.76 -27.90 13.52
CA ASP A 233 -19.30 -29.20 13.05
C ASP A 233 -20.03 -29.56 11.76
N ALA A 234 -19.33 -29.58 10.63
CA ALA A 234 -19.89 -29.92 9.33
C ALA A 234 -19.27 -31.23 8.83
N GLU A 235 -20.09 -32.28 8.81
CA GLU A 235 -19.77 -33.54 8.14
C GLU A 235 -20.00 -33.38 6.64
N LEU A 236 -18.92 -33.48 5.87
CA LEU A 236 -18.91 -33.39 4.41
C LEU A 236 -19.18 -34.76 3.76
N GLY A 237 -19.04 -35.85 4.53
CA GLY A 237 -19.18 -37.22 4.04
C GLY A 237 -17.99 -37.68 3.20
N ASP A 238 -18.25 -38.60 2.27
CA ASP A 238 -17.23 -39.19 1.41
C ASP A 238 -16.84 -38.23 0.26
N ILE A 239 -15.65 -37.63 0.35
CA ILE A 239 -15.05 -36.84 -0.73
C ILE A 239 -14.20 -37.76 -1.60
N ARG A 240 -14.70 -38.12 -2.77
CA ARG A 240 -13.93 -38.84 -3.78
C ARG A 240 -12.91 -37.89 -4.41
N LEU A 241 -11.62 -38.15 -4.20
CA LEU A 241 -10.55 -37.49 -4.92
C LEU A 241 -10.35 -38.23 -6.24
N GLU A 242 -10.36 -37.50 -7.35
CA GLU A 242 -10.17 -38.04 -8.69
C GLU A 242 -8.82 -37.56 -9.23
N PRO A 243 -8.18 -38.28 -10.17
CA PRO A 243 -6.93 -37.82 -10.77
C PRO A 243 -7.20 -36.48 -11.44
N ALA A 244 -6.49 -35.44 -11.01
CA ALA A 244 -6.68 -34.13 -11.60
C ALA A 244 -6.29 -34.20 -13.09
N PRO A 245 -7.11 -33.66 -14.01
CA PRO A 245 -6.73 -33.64 -15.42
C PRO A 245 -5.49 -32.74 -15.58
N ARG A 246 -4.54 -33.20 -16.40
CA ARG A 246 -3.30 -32.48 -16.65
C ARG A 246 -3.57 -31.08 -17.16
N LEU A 247 -3.14 -30.08 -16.39
CA LEU A 247 -3.19 -28.68 -16.79
C LEU A 247 -2.03 -28.36 -17.75
N VAL A 248 -0.83 -28.85 -17.46
CA VAL A 248 0.35 -28.67 -18.30
C VAL A 248 1.44 -29.68 -17.94
N SER A 249 2.18 -30.15 -18.94
CA SER A 249 3.49 -30.80 -18.74
C SER A 249 4.56 -30.16 -19.62
N GLY A 250 5.81 -30.37 -19.24
CA GLY A 250 6.93 -29.70 -19.91
C GLY A 250 8.28 -30.09 -19.33
N ARG A 251 9.31 -29.28 -19.61
CA ARG A 251 10.68 -29.48 -19.09
C ARG A 251 11.31 -28.18 -18.61
N VAL A 252 12.08 -28.24 -17.53
CA VAL A 252 13.00 -27.18 -17.10
C VAL A 252 14.40 -27.51 -17.63
N LEU A 253 14.94 -26.62 -18.45
CA LEU A 253 16.21 -26.78 -19.16
C LEU A 253 17.17 -25.64 -18.81
N ASP A 254 18.48 -25.86 -18.94
CA ASP A 254 19.49 -24.79 -18.91
C ASP A 254 19.68 -24.15 -20.29
N GLU A 255 20.50 -23.10 -20.35
CA GLU A 255 20.79 -22.36 -21.58
C GLU A 255 21.43 -23.19 -22.71
N ASN A 256 21.85 -24.43 -22.44
CA ASN A 256 22.40 -25.39 -23.41
C ASN A 256 21.40 -26.52 -23.77
N GLY A 257 20.17 -26.47 -23.25
CA GLY A 257 19.18 -27.54 -23.38
C GLY A 257 19.40 -28.73 -22.44
N ALA A 258 20.33 -28.65 -21.47
CA ALA A 258 20.52 -29.72 -20.50
C ALA A 258 19.41 -29.68 -19.43
N PRO A 259 18.87 -30.82 -18.97
CA PRO A 259 17.79 -30.85 -17.99
C PRO A 259 18.24 -30.34 -16.61
N ILE A 260 17.38 -29.56 -15.95
CA ILE A 260 17.60 -29.09 -14.58
C ILE A 260 16.68 -29.86 -13.64
N ALA A 261 17.26 -30.72 -12.80
CA ALA A 261 16.53 -31.49 -11.80
C ALA A 261 16.18 -30.68 -10.54
N GLY A 262 15.03 -30.99 -9.92
CA GLY A 262 14.58 -30.39 -8.67
C GLY A 262 14.16 -28.93 -8.74
N ALA A 263 14.13 -28.33 -9.93
CA ALA A 263 13.75 -26.94 -10.17
C ALA A 263 12.28 -26.73 -9.78
N HIS A 264 12.03 -25.66 -9.05
CA HIS A 264 10.72 -25.32 -8.50
C HIS A 264 9.89 -24.58 -9.54
N VAL A 265 8.83 -25.22 -10.03
CA VAL A 265 7.91 -24.69 -11.05
C VAL A 265 6.64 -24.23 -10.35
N ARG A 266 6.29 -22.96 -10.53
CA ARG A 266 5.11 -22.33 -9.91
C ARG A 266 4.08 -21.93 -10.97
N LEU A 267 2.82 -22.17 -10.69
CA LEU A 267 1.70 -21.71 -11.49
C LEU A 267 1.33 -20.26 -11.15
N PHE A 268 0.99 -19.49 -12.18
CA PHE A 268 0.39 -18.17 -12.06
C PHE A 268 -0.94 -18.14 -12.81
N HIS A 269 -1.95 -17.50 -12.22
CA HIS A 269 -3.26 -17.27 -12.82
C HIS A 269 -3.42 -15.80 -13.22
N PHE A 270 -4.06 -15.54 -14.35
CA PHE A 270 -4.45 -14.18 -14.74
C PHE A 270 -5.90 -13.91 -14.34
N THR A 271 -6.08 -12.99 -13.39
CA THR A 271 -7.39 -12.56 -12.89
C THR A 271 -7.79 -11.24 -13.55
N PRO A 272 -8.75 -11.22 -14.51
CA PRO A 272 -9.09 -10.00 -15.24
C PRO A 272 -9.75 -8.97 -14.31
N GLY A 273 -9.18 -7.77 -14.25
CA GLY A 273 -9.72 -6.69 -13.43
C GLY A 273 -9.24 -6.66 -11.97
N ALA A 274 -8.23 -7.45 -11.61
CA ALA A 274 -7.40 -7.14 -10.45
C ALA A 274 -6.87 -5.69 -10.61
N GLN A 275 -7.13 -4.84 -9.62
CA GLN A 275 -6.57 -3.49 -9.61
C GLN A 275 -5.12 -3.59 -9.14
N THR A 276 -4.22 -3.00 -9.94
CA THR A 276 -2.78 -2.95 -9.66
C THR A 276 -2.53 -2.54 -8.22
N SER A 277 -1.86 -3.40 -7.45
CA SER A 277 -1.40 -3.01 -6.11
C SER A 277 -0.51 -1.75 -6.22
N GLU A 278 -0.68 -0.77 -5.31
CA GLU A 278 -0.10 0.59 -5.40
C GLU A 278 1.44 0.67 -5.45
N PHE A 279 2.13 -0.47 -5.44
CA PHE A 279 3.57 -0.61 -5.56
C PHE A 279 4.06 -0.87 -6.99
N GLY A 280 3.13 -1.10 -7.95
CA GLY A 280 3.43 -1.15 -9.38
C GLY A 280 3.67 0.24 -9.95
N VAL A 281 4.93 0.63 -10.14
CA VAL A 281 5.29 1.91 -10.78
C VAL A 281 4.85 1.92 -12.25
N GLU A 282 4.05 2.92 -12.64
CA GLU A 282 3.55 3.11 -14.01
C GLU A 282 4.68 3.47 -15.00
N ALA A 283 5.37 2.45 -15.49
CA ALA A 283 6.35 2.58 -16.57
C ALA A 283 5.64 2.67 -17.95
N GLU A 284 5.21 3.89 -18.29
CA GLU A 284 4.79 4.37 -19.62
C GLU A 284 4.12 3.33 -20.56
N GLY A 285 2.79 3.21 -20.46
CA GLY A 285 1.94 2.69 -21.54
C GLY A 285 1.88 1.17 -21.74
N LEU A 286 2.74 0.39 -21.08
CA LEU A 286 2.56 -1.07 -21.01
C LEU A 286 1.55 -1.41 -19.91
N ALA A 287 0.38 -1.91 -20.30
CA ALA A 287 -0.59 -2.48 -19.37
C ALA A 287 0.04 -3.72 -18.70
N VAL A 288 0.46 -3.57 -17.44
CA VAL A 288 1.06 -4.66 -16.66
C VAL A 288 -0.03 -5.70 -16.37
N VAL A 289 -0.01 -6.79 -17.13
CA VAL A 289 -0.86 -7.96 -16.92
C VAL A 289 -0.48 -8.58 -15.58
N GLU A 290 -1.26 -8.30 -14.53
CA GLU A 290 -0.99 -8.83 -13.20
C GLU A 290 -1.26 -10.34 -13.16
N TRP A 291 -0.22 -11.08 -12.82
CA TRP A 291 -0.21 -12.54 -12.72
C TRP A 291 -0.17 -12.93 -11.24
N GLU A 292 -1.29 -13.39 -10.71
CA GLU A 292 -1.40 -13.83 -9.33
C GLU A 292 -0.71 -15.19 -9.16
N LEU A 293 0.08 -15.36 -8.09
CA LEU A 293 0.75 -16.61 -7.78
C LEU A 293 -0.24 -17.60 -7.15
N ASP A 294 -0.51 -18.73 -7.81
CA ASP A 294 -1.23 -19.85 -7.20
C ASP A 294 -0.28 -20.57 -6.24
N THR A 295 -0.26 -20.12 -4.98
CA THR A 295 0.65 -20.63 -3.93
C THR A 295 0.37 -22.08 -3.56
N LEU A 296 -0.76 -22.64 -4.00
CA LEU A 296 -1.15 -24.01 -3.76
C LEU A 296 -0.71 -24.94 -4.90
N ARG A 297 -0.25 -24.41 -6.05
CA ARG A 297 0.09 -25.18 -7.25
C ARG A 297 1.54 -24.93 -7.69
N GLU A 298 2.41 -25.68 -7.05
CA GLU A 298 3.83 -25.80 -7.36
C GLU A 298 4.21 -27.27 -7.57
N THR A 299 5.23 -27.51 -8.39
CA THR A 299 5.80 -28.84 -8.64
C THR A 299 7.33 -28.74 -8.74
N ARG A 300 7.99 -29.89 -8.89
CA ARG A 300 9.44 -29.97 -9.14
C ARG A 300 9.73 -30.78 -10.39
N SER A 301 10.77 -30.38 -11.12
CA SER A 301 11.28 -31.18 -12.22
C SER A 301 12.01 -32.45 -11.74
N ASP A 302 11.89 -33.53 -12.49
CA ASP A 302 12.60 -34.80 -12.28
C ASP A 302 14.07 -34.75 -12.77
N GLU A 303 14.79 -35.87 -12.72
CA GLU A 303 16.17 -35.99 -13.20
C GLU A 303 16.34 -35.68 -14.70
N ARG A 304 15.26 -35.73 -15.48
CA ARG A 304 15.18 -35.41 -16.92
C ARG A 304 14.66 -34.00 -17.17
N GLY A 305 14.54 -33.19 -16.12
CA GLY A 305 13.99 -31.84 -16.16
C GLY A 305 12.46 -31.82 -16.34
N ALA A 306 11.80 -32.96 -16.51
CA ALA A 306 10.39 -33.06 -16.82
C ALA A 306 9.53 -32.70 -15.60
N PHE A 307 8.43 -31.99 -15.84
CA PHE A 307 7.45 -31.65 -14.81
C PHE A 307 6.02 -31.84 -15.35
N GLU A 308 5.09 -32.07 -14.44
CA GLU A 308 3.65 -32.04 -14.73
C GLU A 308 2.91 -31.29 -13.60
N LEU A 309 1.84 -30.58 -13.99
CA LEU A 309 0.88 -29.92 -13.11
C LEU A 309 -0.53 -30.32 -13.55
N ALA A 310 -1.38 -30.66 -12.59
CA ALA A 310 -2.75 -31.12 -12.81
C ALA A 310 -3.75 -30.28 -12.02
N VAL A 311 -4.91 -29.96 -12.63
CA VAL A 311 -5.92 -29.04 -12.06
C VAL A 311 -7.32 -29.43 -12.52
N ARG A 312 -8.25 -29.62 -11.58
CA ARG A 312 -9.65 -30.01 -11.86
C ARG A 312 -10.46 -28.94 -12.60
N GLU A 313 -10.15 -27.67 -12.38
CA GLU A 313 -10.79 -26.52 -13.02
C GLU A 313 -9.78 -25.70 -13.86
N PRO A 314 -9.42 -26.13 -15.08
CA PRO A 314 -8.40 -25.48 -15.89
C PRO A 314 -8.93 -24.24 -16.65
N ARG A 315 -9.80 -23.45 -16.01
CA ARG A 315 -10.41 -22.24 -16.59
C ARG A 315 -9.62 -21.00 -16.18
N GLY A 316 -9.16 -20.24 -17.18
CA GLY A 316 -8.44 -18.99 -16.99
C GLY A 316 -7.42 -18.78 -18.10
N ARG A 317 -6.46 -17.88 -17.87
CA ARG A 317 -5.18 -17.87 -18.59
C ARG A 317 -4.10 -18.13 -17.55
N TYR A 318 -3.09 -18.91 -17.92
CA TYR A 318 -2.06 -19.35 -16.99
C TYR A 318 -0.66 -19.05 -17.52
N ALA A 319 0.28 -18.91 -16.60
CA ALA A 319 1.71 -18.87 -16.90
C ALA A 319 2.49 -19.72 -15.89
N LEU A 320 3.60 -20.31 -16.33
CA LEU A 320 4.54 -21.00 -15.45
C LEU A 320 5.77 -20.15 -15.21
N ARG A 321 6.41 -20.34 -14.05
CA ARG A 321 7.75 -19.82 -13.78
C ARG A 321 8.58 -20.85 -13.05
N ALA A 322 9.75 -21.19 -13.60
CA ALA A 322 10.73 -22.05 -12.95
C ALA A 322 11.77 -21.23 -12.16
N THR A 323 12.31 -21.83 -11.09
CA THR A 323 13.45 -21.33 -10.32
C THR A 323 14.30 -22.50 -9.83
N ALA A 324 15.64 -22.36 -9.80
CA ALA A 324 16.53 -23.40 -9.30
C ALA A 324 17.78 -22.80 -8.62
N PRO A 325 18.37 -23.46 -7.60
CA PRO A 325 19.63 -23.02 -7.01
C PRO A 325 20.75 -22.95 -8.06
N GLY A 326 21.47 -21.82 -8.11
CA GLY A 326 22.49 -21.59 -9.15
C GLY A 326 21.92 -21.16 -10.52
N PHE A 327 20.63 -20.89 -10.62
CA PHE A 327 19.97 -20.38 -11.83
C PHE A 327 19.17 -19.11 -11.56
N ALA A 328 19.20 -18.17 -12.50
CA ALA A 328 18.37 -16.99 -12.47
C ALA A 328 16.91 -17.40 -12.66
N ALA A 329 16.00 -16.85 -11.84
CA ALA A 329 14.57 -17.11 -11.94
C ALA A 329 14.05 -16.75 -13.35
N GLY A 330 13.41 -17.72 -14.01
CA GLY A 330 12.99 -17.63 -15.40
C GLY A 330 11.94 -16.55 -15.66
N PRO A 331 11.63 -16.26 -16.93
CA PRO A 331 10.44 -15.50 -17.31
C PRO A 331 9.16 -16.25 -16.91
N GLN A 332 8.04 -15.55 -16.89
CA GLN A 332 6.73 -16.19 -16.91
C GLN A 332 6.44 -16.64 -18.35
N VAL A 333 6.21 -17.94 -18.54
CA VAL A 333 5.87 -18.54 -19.84
C VAL A 333 4.37 -18.80 -19.86
N PRO A 334 3.57 -18.04 -20.64
CA PRO A 334 2.14 -18.26 -20.76
C PRO A 334 1.84 -19.54 -21.53
N PHE A 335 0.77 -20.24 -21.17
CA PHE A 335 0.38 -21.50 -21.82
C PHE A 335 -1.15 -21.69 -21.83
N GLU A 336 -1.63 -22.61 -22.66
CA GLU A 336 -3.04 -23.01 -22.73
C GLU A 336 -3.30 -24.31 -21.98
N ALA A 337 -4.49 -24.45 -21.39
CA ALA A 337 -4.87 -25.64 -20.62
C ALA A 337 -4.75 -26.93 -21.45
N GLY A 338 -4.03 -27.92 -20.91
CA GLY A 338 -3.74 -29.21 -21.54
C GLY A 338 -2.40 -29.26 -22.30
N ALA A 339 -1.67 -28.14 -22.41
CA ALA A 339 -0.39 -28.07 -23.12
C ALA A 339 0.61 -29.12 -22.66
N GLY A 340 1.25 -29.81 -23.62
CA GLY A 340 2.42 -30.65 -23.39
C GLY A 340 3.71 -29.92 -23.79
N ASP A 341 4.84 -30.50 -23.41
CA ASP A 341 6.19 -30.12 -23.85
C ASP A 341 6.54 -28.63 -23.68
N VAL A 342 5.98 -27.97 -22.65
CA VAL A 342 6.29 -26.56 -22.32
C VAL A 342 7.71 -26.42 -21.78
N GLU A 343 8.60 -25.79 -22.55
CA GLU A 343 9.99 -25.55 -22.15
C GLU A 343 10.15 -24.30 -21.27
N LEU A 344 10.70 -24.51 -20.07
CA LEU A 344 11.04 -23.47 -19.10
C LEU A 344 12.56 -23.34 -19.03
N VAL A 345 13.14 -22.58 -19.96
CA VAL A 345 14.59 -22.36 -20.00
C VAL A 345 15.02 -21.40 -18.89
N LEU A 346 15.85 -21.90 -17.97
CA LEU A 346 16.59 -21.10 -17.00
C LEU A 346 17.99 -20.78 -17.53
N ARG A 347 18.57 -19.70 -17.04
CA ARG A 347 19.98 -19.36 -17.28
C ARG A 347 20.74 -19.47 -15.97
N ARG A 348 21.97 -20.00 -15.96
CA ARG A 348 22.79 -20.03 -14.73
C ARG A 348 22.92 -18.64 -14.11
N THR A 349 22.87 -18.55 -12.78
CA THR A 349 23.24 -17.31 -12.10
C THR A 349 24.71 -17.08 -12.34
N LEU A 350 25.04 -15.99 -13.02
CA LEU A 350 26.41 -15.51 -13.07
C LEU A 350 26.77 -14.92 -11.71
N ASP A 351 28.06 -14.94 -11.37
CA ASP A 351 28.57 -14.24 -10.20
C ASP A 351 28.04 -12.79 -10.20
N PRO A 352 27.43 -12.32 -9.09
CA PRO A 352 26.84 -11.00 -9.04
C PRO A 352 27.92 -9.94 -9.06
N LEU A 353 27.64 -8.80 -9.69
CA LEU A 353 28.57 -7.68 -9.70
C LEU A 353 28.68 -7.12 -8.27
N ARG A 354 29.89 -7.05 -7.73
CA ARG A 354 30.17 -6.59 -6.36
C ARG A 354 31.13 -5.42 -6.36
N GLY A 355 31.03 -4.60 -5.33
CA GLY A 355 31.90 -3.45 -5.16
C GLY A 355 31.52 -2.61 -3.94
N ARG A 356 32.00 -1.38 -3.90
CA ARG A 356 31.70 -0.44 -2.83
C ARG A 356 31.52 0.98 -3.36
N VAL A 357 30.46 1.67 -2.96
CA VAL A 357 30.30 3.12 -3.13
C VAL A 357 30.90 3.85 -1.94
N LEU A 358 31.62 4.93 -2.18
CA LEU A 358 31.97 5.93 -1.18
C LEU A 358 31.21 7.22 -1.52
N ALA A 359 30.22 7.57 -0.70
CA ALA A 359 29.42 8.79 -0.87
C ALA A 359 29.89 9.90 0.10
N PRO A 360 29.47 11.17 -0.09
CA PRO A 360 29.88 12.29 0.79
C PRO A 360 29.58 12.07 2.27
N THR A 361 28.43 11.47 2.59
CA THR A 361 28.02 11.10 3.95
C THR A 361 27.49 9.66 4.01
N ALA A 362 27.33 9.12 5.22
CA ALA A 362 26.65 7.84 5.40
C ALA A 362 25.15 7.93 5.05
N ASP A 363 24.53 9.09 5.29
CA ASP A 363 23.15 9.36 4.88
C ASP A 363 23.02 9.30 3.35
N SER A 364 24.03 9.79 2.62
CA SER A 364 24.10 9.69 1.16
C SER A 364 24.11 8.26 0.60
N LEU A 365 24.27 7.20 1.43
CA LEU A 365 24.30 5.81 0.96
C LEU A 365 22.92 5.14 0.92
N VAL A 366 21.98 5.48 1.80
CA VAL A 366 20.60 4.92 1.75
C VAL A 366 19.75 5.56 0.63
N ARG A 367 20.45 6.24 -0.28
CA ARG A 367 19.99 7.36 -1.11
C ARG A 367 20.51 7.32 -2.56
N LEU A 368 21.06 6.16 -2.91
CA LEU A 368 21.59 5.84 -4.21
C LEU A 368 20.98 4.52 -4.65
N SER A 369 20.42 4.47 -5.86
CA SER A 369 20.02 3.23 -6.52
C SER A 369 21.09 2.85 -7.54
N ILE A 370 21.58 1.61 -7.43
CA ILE A 370 22.53 1.03 -8.38
C ILE A 370 21.84 -0.02 -9.24
N ARG A 371 22.11 -0.02 -10.54
CA ARG A 371 21.58 -1.01 -11.49
C ARG A 371 22.62 -1.45 -12.51
N ALA A 372 22.45 -2.65 -13.06
CA ALA A 372 23.16 -3.14 -14.22
C ALA A 372 22.14 -3.50 -15.30
N GLY A 373 21.99 -2.63 -16.31
CA GLY A 373 20.84 -2.66 -17.21
C GLY A 373 19.51 -2.62 -16.43
N LEU A 374 18.68 -3.65 -16.60
CA LEU A 374 17.38 -3.80 -15.90
C LEU A 374 17.48 -4.45 -14.50
N GLN A 375 18.68 -4.79 -14.01
CA GLN A 375 18.84 -5.42 -12.69
C GLN A 375 19.19 -4.38 -11.63
N ALA A 376 18.25 -4.11 -10.71
CA ALA A 376 18.55 -3.33 -9.50
C ALA A 376 19.44 -4.15 -8.55
N GLY A 377 20.43 -3.49 -7.95
CA GLY A 377 21.27 -4.04 -6.88
C GLY A 377 20.95 -3.41 -5.52
N THR A 378 21.40 -4.08 -4.45
CA THR A 378 21.32 -3.54 -3.08
C THR A 378 22.62 -2.83 -2.72
N ILE A 379 22.54 -1.74 -1.95
CA ILE A 379 23.68 -1.08 -1.29
C ILE A 379 23.47 -1.18 0.23
N ASP A 380 24.49 -1.60 0.97
CA ASP A 380 24.46 -1.67 2.45
C ASP A 380 24.88 -0.34 3.11
N ALA A 381 24.69 -0.24 4.43
CA ALA A 381 25.04 0.94 5.22
C ALA A 381 26.56 1.26 5.28
N PHE A 382 27.42 0.38 4.74
CA PHE A 382 28.86 0.58 4.59
C PHE A 382 29.27 0.91 3.14
N GLY A 383 28.28 1.04 2.25
CA GLY A 383 28.40 1.32 0.82
C GLY A 383 28.68 0.09 -0.03
N ARG A 384 28.75 -1.12 0.53
CA ARG A 384 29.00 -2.34 -0.24
C ARG A 384 27.76 -2.64 -1.07
N PHE A 385 27.95 -2.95 -2.35
CA PHE A 385 26.84 -3.29 -3.24
C PHE A 385 26.93 -4.69 -3.81
N THR A 386 25.78 -5.21 -4.23
CA THR A 386 25.66 -6.47 -4.96
C THR A 386 24.53 -6.34 -5.98
N ILE A 387 24.83 -6.56 -7.26
CA ILE A 387 23.87 -6.53 -8.36
C ILE A 387 23.72 -7.95 -8.92
N PRO A 388 22.52 -8.56 -8.90
CA PRO A 388 22.31 -9.89 -9.50
C PRO A 388 22.47 -9.82 -11.02
N ARG A 389 23.23 -10.75 -11.60
CA ARG A 389 23.55 -10.75 -13.04
C ARG A 389 22.84 -11.90 -13.77
N ARG A 390 22.17 -11.58 -14.89
CA ARG A 390 21.36 -12.54 -15.70
C ARG A 390 21.83 -12.73 -17.15
N SER A 391 22.86 -12.02 -17.60
CA SER A 391 23.44 -12.18 -18.94
C SER A 391 24.97 -12.05 -18.88
N PRO A 392 25.73 -12.88 -19.63
CA PRO A 392 27.20 -12.78 -19.73
C PRO A 392 27.64 -11.64 -20.65
N GLU A 393 26.70 -11.02 -21.37
CA GLU A 393 26.91 -9.78 -22.12
C GLU A 393 27.48 -8.67 -21.21
N PRO A 394 28.25 -7.71 -21.75
CA PRO A 394 28.62 -6.51 -21.03
C PRO A 394 27.37 -5.68 -20.72
N VAL A 395 27.26 -5.22 -19.49
CA VAL A 395 26.15 -4.36 -19.03
C VAL A 395 26.70 -3.06 -18.48
N ASP A 396 26.00 -1.97 -18.76
CA ASP A 396 26.35 -0.68 -18.16
C ASP A 396 25.88 -0.69 -16.70
N VAL A 397 26.81 -0.46 -15.77
CA VAL A 397 26.53 -0.29 -14.35
C VAL A 397 26.29 1.19 -14.09
N VAL A 398 25.08 1.50 -13.63
CA VAL A 398 24.55 2.86 -13.54
C VAL A 398 24.14 3.15 -12.11
N LEU A 399 24.59 4.28 -11.58
CA LEU A 399 24.32 4.74 -10.22
C LEU A 399 23.54 6.07 -10.27
N HIS A 400 22.37 6.09 -9.66
CA HIS A 400 21.47 7.25 -9.61
C HIS A 400 21.30 7.79 -8.19
N ALA A 401 20.93 9.07 -8.09
CA ALA A 401 20.34 9.65 -6.88
C ALA A 401 18.82 9.71 -7.04
N ASP A 402 18.10 9.14 -6.07
CA ASP A 402 16.67 8.89 -6.19
C ASP A 402 15.85 10.19 -6.03
N GLY A 403 15.38 10.77 -7.13
CA GLY A 403 14.61 12.02 -7.15
C GLY A 403 15.22 13.14 -8.01
N LEU A 404 16.44 12.94 -8.55
CA LEU A 404 17.07 13.84 -9.55
C LEU A 404 16.79 13.41 -11.00
N GLY A 405 15.73 12.62 -11.22
CA GLY A 405 15.33 12.13 -12.53
C GLY A 405 16.16 10.93 -13.00
N SER A 406 16.17 10.71 -14.32
CA SER A 406 16.83 9.55 -14.95
C SER A 406 18.31 9.76 -15.30
N GLU A 407 18.89 10.94 -15.01
CA GLU A 407 20.31 11.19 -15.28
C GLU A 407 21.20 10.42 -14.28
N PRO A 408 22.29 9.76 -14.74
CA PRO A 408 23.17 9.01 -13.86
C PRO A 408 24.26 9.88 -13.22
N LEU A 409 24.55 9.62 -11.95
CA LEU A 409 25.71 10.21 -11.26
C LEU A 409 27.01 9.65 -11.84
N LEU A 410 27.01 8.33 -12.06
CA LEU A 410 28.11 7.56 -12.60
C LEU A 410 27.56 6.42 -13.47
N THR A 411 28.13 6.28 -14.66
CA THR A 411 27.94 5.12 -15.55
C THR A 411 29.29 4.50 -15.81
N ILE A 412 29.45 3.23 -15.47
CA ILE A 412 30.57 2.40 -15.90
C ILE A 412 30.06 1.53 -17.04
N ALA A 413 30.39 1.94 -18.27
CA ALA A 413 29.94 1.24 -19.46
C ALA A 413 30.64 -0.12 -19.63
N GLN A 414 29.90 -1.08 -20.19
CA GLN A 414 30.40 -2.38 -20.64
C GLN A 414 31.15 -3.15 -19.53
N VAL A 415 30.48 -3.40 -18.40
CA VAL A 415 30.98 -4.30 -17.35
C VAL A 415 30.59 -5.74 -17.69
N SER A 416 31.59 -6.59 -17.95
CA SER A 416 31.41 -8.00 -18.28
C SER A 416 32.06 -8.98 -17.29
N ASP A 417 32.84 -8.49 -16.32
CA ASP A 417 33.51 -9.29 -15.28
C ASP A 417 32.86 -9.01 -13.90
N PRO A 418 32.43 -10.02 -13.12
CA PRO A 418 31.99 -9.84 -11.72
C PRO A 418 33.06 -9.23 -10.79
N ARG A 419 34.33 -9.26 -11.19
CA ARG A 419 35.51 -8.73 -10.49
C ARG A 419 36.13 -7.52 -11.19
N ASP A 420 35.40 -6.86 -12.10
CA ASP A 420 35.86 -5.67 -12.82
C ASP A 420 36.45 -4.64 -11.84
N PRO A 421 37.74 -4.27 -11.97
CA PRO A 421 38.40 -3.41 -10.98
C PRO A 421 37.79 -2.01 -10.91
N ARG A 422 37.05 -1.57 -11.94
CA ARG A 422 36.29 -0.31 -11.93
C ARG A 422 35.15 -0.32 -10.92
N LEU A 423 34.62 -1.49 -10.55
CA LEU A 423 33.58 -1.64 -9.52
C LEU A 423 34.13 -1.69 -8.09
N ALA A 424 35.41 -2.01 -7.91
CA ALA A 424 36.00 -2.29 -6.60
C ALA A 424 35.83 -1.13 -5.61
N THR A 425 35.88 0.13 -6.08
CA THR A 425 35.50 1.32 -5.31
C THR A 425 34.99 2.43 -6.25
N LEU A 426 33.71 2.77 -6.10
CA LEU A 426 33.01 3.86 -6.77
C LEU A 426 33.04 5.10 -5.86
N ASP A 427 34.07 5.93 -5.99
CA ASP A 427 34.20 7.13 -5.16
C ASP A 427 33.41 8.30 -5.75
N LEU A 428 32.35 8.73 -5.06
CA LEU A 428 31.52 9.86 -5.43
C LEU A 428 31.89 11.15 -4.70
N ARG A 429 32.79 11.10 -3.70
CA ARG A 429 33.04 12.22 -2.77
C ARG A 429 33.56 13.49 -3.46
N GLU A 430 34.17 13.32 -4.63
CA GLU A 430 34.62 14.42 -5.51
C GLU A 430 33.69 14.67 -6.72
N LEU A 431 32.81 13.70 -7.05
CA LEU A 431 31.93 13.72 -8.23
C LEU A 431 30.53 14.28 -7.96
N VAL A 432 30.02 14.14 -6.73
CA VAL A 432 28.68 14.59 -6.33
C VAL A 432 28.75 15.44 -5.08
N ARG A 433 27.87 16.44 -5.01
CA ARG A 433 27.69 17.31 -3.85
C ARG A 433 26.36 17.00 -3.19
N GLU A 434 26.39 16.92 -1.87
CA GLU A 434 25.19 16.84 -1.05
C GLU A 434 24.70 18.26 -0.77
N PHE A 435 23.64 18.66 -1.46
CA PHE A 435 22.88 19.86 -1.17
C PHE A 435 21.95 19.54 -0.01
N ARG A 436 22.01 20.26 1.11
CA ARG A 436 21.03 20.22 2.20
C ARG A 436 20.52 21.65 2.42
N PHE A 437 19.26 21.94 2.10
CA PHE A 437 18.67 23.29 2.19
C PHE A 437 17.28 23.26 2.83
N ARG A 438 16.83 24.38 3.39
CA ARG A 438 15.52 24.51 4.06
C ARG A 438 14.56 25.32 3.22
N VAL A 439 13.30 24.89 3.17
CA VAL A 439 12.17 25.61 2.60
C VAL A 439 11.25 26.03 3.73
N VAL A 440 11.06 27.34 3.88
CA VAL A 440 10.30 27.98 4.96
C VAL A 440 9.26 28.93 4.38
N GLY A 441 8.22 29.23 5.16
CA GLY A 441 7.39 30.40 4.90
C GLY A 441 8.13 31.70 5.20
N ARG A 442 7.59 32.83 4.75
CA ARG A 442 8.04 34.18 5.12
C ARG A 442 7.91 34.50 6.62
N ASP A 443 7.19 33.65 7.37
CA ASP A 443 7.08 33.60 8.82
C ASP A 443 8.17 32.71 9.50
N GLU A 444 9.19 32.30 8.74
CA GLU A 444 10.26 31.34 9.10
C GLU A 444 9.78 29.95 9.52
N LEU A 445 8.47 29.67 9.43
CA LEU A 445 7.93 28.35 9.77
C LEU A 445 8.29 27.32 8.69
N PRO A 446 8.71 26.09 9.07
CA PRO A 446 9.05 25.05 8.11
C PRO A 446 7.81 24.61 7.33
N VAL A 447 7.96 24.51 6.00
CA VAL A 447 6.91 24.02 5.11
C VAL A 447 6.69 22.52 5.36
N ARG A 448 5.44 22.10 5.59
CA ARG A 448 5.13 20.70 5.99
C ARG A 448 5.50 19.67 4.93
N SER A 449 5.20 19.98 3.67
CA SER A 449 5.65 19.24 2.50
C SER A 449 5.86 20.22 1.36
N VAL A 450 6.98 20.07 0.66
CA VAL A 450 7.33 20.81 -0.55
C VAL A 450 7.62 19.81 -1.67
N LYS A 451 6.89 20.00 -2.76
CA LYS A 451 7.16 19.41 -4.07
C LYS A 451 8.28 20.23 -4.71
N VAL A 452 9.48 19.66 -4.71
CA VAL A 452 10.70 20.25 -5.26
C VAL A 452 10.85 19.74 -6.68
N SER A 453 11.08 20.64 -7.63
CA SER A 453 11.35 20.30 -9.02
C SER A 453 12.53 21.10 -9.55
N GLY A 454 13.17 20.60 -10.60
CA GLY A 454 14.28 21.28 -11.26
C GLY A 454 14.58 20.62 -12.61
N ARG A 455 15.71 20.98 -13.22
CA ARG A 455 16.25 20.31 -14.41
C ARG A 455 17.66 19.82 -14.15
N ALA A 456 17.99 18.64 -14.69
CA ALA A 456 19.36 18.13 -14.73
C ALA A 456 20.12 18.70 -15.95
N ARG A 457 21.43 18.43 -16.11
CA ARG A 457 22.23 18.95 -17.24
C ARG A 457 21.73 18.48 -18.60
N SER A 458 21.14 17.29 -18.66
CA SER A 458 20.42 16.77 -19.83
C SER A 458 19.19 17.59 -20.24
N GLY A 459 18.76 18.58 -19.44
CA GLY A 459 17.50 19.29 -19.61
C GLY A 459 16.28 18.53 -19.07
N THR A 460 16.45 17.24 -18.72
CA THR A 460 15.42 16.40 -18.11
C THR A 460 14.90 17.03 -16.84
N GLY A 461 13.58 17.23 -16.79
CA GLY A 461 12.88 17.67 -15.58
C GLY A 461 12.85 16.57 -14.53
N TRP A 462 13.07 16.93 -13.27
CA TRP A 462 12.95 16.01 -12.14
C TRP A 462 12.06 16.61 -11.06
N GLN A 463 11.53 15.74 -10.18
CA GLN A 463 10.61 16.13 -9.12
C GLN A 463 10.75 15.15 -7.94
N LEU A 464 10.71 15.68 -6.72
CA LEU A 464 10.54 14.92 -5.49
C LEU A 464 9.58 15.62 -4.53
N GLU A 465 9.20 14.93 -3.45
CA GLU A 465 8.48 15.51 -2.32
C GLU A 465 9.35 15.42 -1.05
N SER A 466 9.37 16.46 -0.23
CA SER A 466 10.22 16.56 0.96
C SER A 466 9.61 17.44 2.06
N PRO A 467 10.02 17.29 3.32
CA PRO A 467 9.38 17.88 4.51
C PRO A 467 9.77 19.34 4.79
N GLY A 468 9.91 20.16 3.76
CA GLY A 468 10.49 21.50 3.83
C GLY A 468 12.01 21.50 4.02
N LEU A 469 12.58 20.63 4.85
CA LEU A 469 14.02 20.33 4.83
C LEU A 469 14.28 19.37 3.64
N VAL A 470 15.17 19.76 2.72
CA VAL A 470 15.39 19.09 1.42
C VAL A 470 16.87 18.81 1.22
N CYS A 471 17.18 17.61 0.77
CA CYS A 471 18.52 17.21 0.36
C CYS A 471 18.56 16.50 -1.00
N LEU A 472 19.66 16.71 -1.73
CA LEU A 472 19.89 16.26 -3.11
C LEU A 472 21.37 15.90 -3.35
N LEU A 473 21.63 14.82 -4.09
CA LEU A 473 22.98 14.39 -4.48
C LEU A 473 23.25 14.70 -5.96
N SER A 474 23.64 15.94 -6.26
CA SER A 474 23.83 16.40 -7.65
C SER A 474 25.31 16.52 -8.03
N ARG A 475 25.61 16.42 -9.32
CA ARG A 475 26.95 16.70 -9.90
C ARG A 475 27.21 18.20 -10.06
N GLU A 476 26.19 19.04 -9.88
CA GLU A 476 26.30 20.49 -9.98
C GLU A 476 26.93 21.13 -8.76
N SER A 477 27.49 22.33 -8.93
CA SER A 477 27.89 23.21 -7.83
C SER A 477 26.76 24.10 -7.33
N LEU A 478 25.70 24.27 -8.12
CA LEU A 478 24.53 25.13 -7.90
C LEU A 478 23.29 24.46 -8.51
N LEU A 479 22.09 24.71 -7.99
CA LEU A 479 20.83 24.17 -8.54
C LEU A 479 19.80 25.26 -8.86
N ASP A 480 19.11 25.10 -9.99
CA ASP A 480 17.95 25.91 -10.36
C ASP A 480 16.67 25.10 -10.08
N LEU A 481 15.81 25.64 -9.22
CA LEU A 481 14.71 24.93 -8.58
C LEU A 481 13.37 25.66 -8.76
N GLU A 482 12.29 24.91 -8.98
CA GLU A 482 10.91 25.36 -8.81
C GLU A 482 10.28 24.62 -7.62
N LEU A 483 9.78 25.38 -6.64
CA LEU A 483 9.17 24.85 -5.42
C LEU A 483 7.65 25.07 -5.42
N LYS A 484 6.90 24.05 -5.01
CA LYS A 484 5.44 24.10 -4.82
C LYS A 484 5.06 23.48 -3.47
N ALA A 485 4.19 24.13 -2.72
CA ALA A 485 3.73 23.64 -1.41
C ALA A 485 2.31 24.12 -1.09
N ASP A 486 1.54 23.30 -0.38
CA ASP A 486 0.16 23.62 -0.02
C ASP A 486 0.08 24.87 0.86
N GLY A 487 -0.66 25.88 0.41
CA GLY A 487 -0.74 27.19 1.08
C GLY A 487 0.35 28.18 0.71
N TYR A 488 1.19 27.91 -0.29
CA TYR A 488 2.27 28.79 -0.72
C TYR A 488 2.25 29.08 -2.22
N LEU A 489 2.67 30.28 -2.60
CA LEU A 489 2.90 30.65 -4.00
C LEU A 489 4.06 29.81 -4.55
N PRO A 490 3.92 29.22 -5.77
CA PRO A 490 5.05 28.60 -6.45
C PRO A 490 6.18 29.61 -6.66
N ALA A 491 7.42 29.22 -6.38
CA ALA A 491 8.58 30.09 -6.48
C ALA A 491 9.76 29.39 -7.15
N SER A 492 10.47 30.15 -7.97
CA SER A 492 11.69 29.69 -8.66
C SER A 492 12.92 30.32 -8.04
N PHE A 493 13.94 29.50 -7.77
CA PHE A 493 15.22 29.90 -7.20
C PHE A 493 16.33 29.51 -8.17
N VAL A 494 17.29 30.42 -8.39
CA VAL A 494 18.42 30.24 -9.31
C VAL A 494 19.71 30.20 -8.50
N GLY A 495 20.58 29.25 -8.79
CA GLY A 495 21.91 29.18 -8.17
C GLY A 495 21.95 28.67 -6.72
N VAL A 496 20.97 27.87 -6.29
CA VAL A 496 20.82 27.33 -4.91
C VAL A 496 22.03 26.48 -4.50
N ARG A 497 22.45 26.60 -3.24
CA ARG A 497 23.60 25.94 -2.62
C ARG A 497 23.21 25.04 -1.44
N SER A 498 24.13 24.16 -1.07
CA SER A 498 24.05 23.46 0.23
C SER A 498 24.19 24.46 1.37
N GLY A 499 23.27 24.43 2.34
CA GLY A 499 23.15 25.37 3.45
C GLY A 499 22.08 26.46 3.29
N ASP A 500 21.51 26.63 2.08
CA ASP A 500 20.58 27.73 1.80
C ASP A 500 19.23 27.62 2.54
N VAL A 501 18.56 28.75 2.65
CA VAL A 501 17.18 28.88 3.14
C VAL A 501 16.34 29.56 2.06
N LEU A 502 15.36 28.82 1.53
CA LEU A 502 14.49 29.22 0.43
C LEU A 502 13.12 29.60 1.00
N THR A 503 12.72 30.86 0.84
CA THR A 503 11.53 31.41 1.46
C THR A 503 10.37 31.48 0.49
N LEU A 504 9.25 30.83 0.82
CA LEU A 504 8.00 30.91 0.04
C LEU A 504 7.08 32.00 0.59
N GLU A 505 6.50 32.80 -0.31
CA GLU A 505 5.35 33.65 0.03
C GLU A 505 4.10 32.77 0.20
N ARG A 506 3.32 33.02 1.25
CA ARG A 506 2.09 32.28 1.54
C ARG A 506 0.98 32.72 0.58
N LEU A 507 0.12 31.78 0.14
CA LEU A 507 -1.11 32.15 -0.58
C LEU A 507 -2.03 32.91 0.39
N PRO A 508 -2.61 34.05 -0.02
CA PRO A 508 -3.62 34.73 0.78
C PRO A 508 -4.84 33.81 0.89
N ALA A 509 -5.39 33.66 2.10
CA ALA A 509 -6.59 32.88 2.31
C ALA A 509 -7.80 33.77 2.58
N LEU A 510 -8.91 33.45 1.91
CA LEU A 510 -10.21 34.01 2.18
C LEU A 510 -10.85 33.22 3.32
N LEU A 511 -11.00 33.85 4.49
CA LEU A 511 -11.69 33.25 5.63
C LEU A 511 -13.19 33.52 5.51
N LEU A 512 -13.97 32.48 5.25
CA LEU A 512 -15.41 32.57 5.05
C LEU A 512 -16.16 32.14 6.31
N ARG A 513 -17.02 33.01 6.84
CA ARG A 513 -17.84 32.73 8.02
C ARG A 513 -19.33 32.89 7.73
N LEU A 514 -20.12 31.89 8.14
CA LEU A 514 -21.55 32.04 8.35
C LEU A 514 -21.78 32.78 9.68
N PRO A 515 -22.67 33.80 9.73
CA PRO A 515 -23.17 34.33 10.99
C PRO A 515 -23.75 33.24 11.89
N GLU A 516 -23.61 33.41 13.21
CA GLU A 516 -24.20 32.47 14.19
C GLU A 516 -25.73 32.40 14.13
N SER A 517 -26.37 33.43 13.60
CA SER A 517 -27.81 33.53 13.33
C SER A 517 -28.29 32.62 12.19
N LEU A 518 -27.39 32.04 11.39
CA LEU A 518 -27.74 31.09 10.34
C LEU A 518 -27.60 29.64 10.85
N PRO A 519 -28.52 28.73 10.45
CA PRO A 519 -28.44 27.33 10.85
C PRO A 519 -27.18 26.67 10.29
N ALA A 520 -26.51 25.87 11.11
CA ALA A 520 -25.33 25.13 10.69
C ALA A 520 -25.68 24.08 9.61
N ALA A 521 -24.73 23.81 8.73
CA ALA A 521 -24.85 22.73 7.75
C ALA A 521 -25.06 21.39 8.46
N GLY A 522 -26.07 20.63 8.00
CA GLY A 522 -26.63 19.47 8.70
C GLY A 522 -28.16 19.52 8.77
N ASP A 523 -28.74 20.72 8.86
CA ASP A 523 -30.19 20.93 9.01
C ASP A 523 -31.01 20.75 7.69
N GLY A 524 -30.51 19.87 6.80
CA GLY A 524 -30.98 19.67 5.42
C GLY A 524 -30.55 20.76 4.43
N LEU A 525 -29.85 21.80 4.90
CA LEU A 525 -29.27 22.87 4.10
C LEU A 525 -27.77 22.63 3.88
N VAL A 526 -27.30 22.98 2.69
CA VAL A 526 -25.90 23.01 2.29
C VAL A 526 -25.67 24.31 1.53
N TYR A 527 -24.81 25.17 2.08
CA TYR A 527 -24.41 26.42 1.41
C TYR A 527 -23.28 26.13 0.44
N LEU A 528 -23.44 26.55 -0.80
CA LEU A 528 -22.39 26.56 -1.82
C LEU A 528 -21.83 27.98 -1.91
N VAL A 529 -20.56 28.13 -1.56
CA VAL A 529 -19.80 29.35 -1.83
C VAL A 529 -19.07 29.18 -3.14
N GLN A 530 -19.18 30.15 -4.05
CA GLN A 530 -18.40 30.25 -5.27
C GLN A 530 -17.56 31.53 -5.22
N ALA A 531 -16.24 31.39 -5.13
CA ALA A 531 -15.30 32.50 -5.32
C ALA A 531 -14.88 32.57 -6.80
N THR A 532 -15.04 33.73 -7.44
CA THR A 532 -14.69 33.99 -8.84
C THR A 532 -13.81 35.23 -8.95
N ARG A 533 -12.67 35.14 -9.62
CA ARG A 533 -11.70 36.25 -9.73
C ARG A 533 -12.13 37.21 -10.86
N THR A 534 -12.26 38.51 -10.57
CA THR A 534 -12.96 39.48 -11.45
C THR A 534 -12.27 39.69 -12.80
N ASP A 535 -10.95 39.52 -12.87
CA ASP A 535 -10.16 39.59 -14.11
C ASP A 535 -10.09 38.24 -14.88
N SER A 536 -10.62 37.15 -14.30
CA SER A 536 -10.38 35.76 -14.72
C SER A 536 -11.70 34.99 -14.81
N LYS A 537 -12.29 34.99 -16.01
CA LYS A 537 -13.60 34.38 -16.34
C LYS A 537 -13.69 32.83 -16.20
N ARG A 538 -12.74 32.17 -15.53
CA ARG A 538 -12.61 30.69 -15.49
C ARG A 538 -12.23 30.08 -14.15
N GLN A 539 -11.84 30.86 -13.14
CA GLN A 539 -11.60 30.30 -11.80
C GLN A 539 -12.85 30.42 -10.96
N SER A 540 -13.51 29.27 -10.71
CA SER A 540 -14.64 29.11 -9.81
C SER A 540 -14.34 27.96 -8.86
N ILE A 541 -14.40 28.20 -7.55
CA ILE A 541 -14.18 27.17 -6.54
C ILE A 541 -15.46 27.04 -5.72
N SER A 542 -16.15 25.89 -5.87
CA SER A 542 -17.44 25.60 -5.25
C SER A 542 -17.32 24.52 -4.17
N PHE A 543 -17.92 24.75 -3.00
CA PHE A 543 -17.85 23.80 -1.88
C PHE A 543 -18.97 23.97 -0.86
N ASP A 544 -19.28 22.88 -0.16
CA ASP A 544 -20.22 22.82 0.96
C ASP A 544 -19.60 23.53 2.19
N SER A 545 -20.28 24.52 2.77
CA SER A 545 -19.75 25.27 3.92
C SER A 545 -20.03 24.61 5.28
N GLY A 546 -19.03 24.64 6.18
CA GLY A 546 -19.28 24.62 7.62
C GLY A 546 -19.70 26.01 8.12
N ARG A 547 -19.69 26.22 9.45
CA ARG A 547 -19.83 27.57 10.04
C ARG A 547 -18.65 28.50 9.68
N GLU A 548 -17.45 27.94 9.58
CA GLU A 548 -16.23 28.63 9.19
C GLU A 548 -15.47 27.77 8.18
N ARG A 549 -14.89 28.39 7.13
CA ARG A 549 -14.08 27.69 6.14
C ARG A 549 -13.01 28.62 5.57
N ARG A 550 -11.74 28.21 5.65
CA ARG A 550 -10.61 28.94 5.08
C ARG A 550 -10.33 28.44 3.66
N LEU A 551 -10.53 29.29 2.66
CA LEU A 551 -10.29 29.01 1.25
C LEU A 551 -8.92 29.59 0.86
N GLN A 552 -8.00 28.77 0.34
CA GLN A 552 -6.78 29.29 -0.29
C GLN A 552 -7.14 29.86 -1.67
N LEU A 553 -6.72 31.08 -1.96
CA LEU A 553 -6.92 31.69 -3.28
C LEU A 553 -5.62 31.59 -4.10
N PRO A 554 -5.70 31.28 -5.41
CA PRO A 554 -4.52 31.10 -6.28
C PRO A 554 -3.70 32.37 -6.55
N GLY A 555 -4.04 33.50 -5.93
CA GLY A 555 -3.24 34.73 -5.96
C GLY A 555 -4.03 36.00 -5.65
N PRO A 556 -3.33 37.14 -5.47
CA PRO A 556 -3.94 38.45 -5.25
C PRO A 556 -4.78 38.89 -6.44
N GLY A 557 -5.85 39.64 -6.18
CA GLY A 557 -6.78 40.18 -7.17
C GLY A 557 -8.12 40.57 -6.53
N GLN A 558 -9.05 41.07 -7.35
CA GLN A 558 -10.45 41.20 -6.92
C GLN A 558 -11.18 39.85 -7.09
N TRP A 559 -12.01 39.51 -6.11
CA TRP A 559 -12.77 38.27 -6.04
C TRP A 559 -14.24 38.55 -5.72
N THR A 560 -15.15 38.14 -6.62
CA THR A 560 -16.58 38.09 -6.34
C THR A 560 -16.91 36.78 -5.62
N VAL A 561 -17.45 36.87 -4.42
CA VAL A 561 -17.85 35.74 -3.57
C VAL A 561 -19.36 35.62 -3.58
N LEU A 562 -19.89 34.55 -4.17
CA LEU A 562 -21.32 34.25 -4.27
C LEU A 562 -21.69 33.18 -3.26
N TRP A 563 -22.73 33.41 -2.45
CA TRP A 563 -23.28 32.41 -1.52
C TRP A 563 -24.67 31.96 -1.99
N THR A 564 -24.87 30.66 -2.15
CA THR A 564 -26.13 30.06 -2.62
C THR A 564 -26.52 28.84 -1.78
N VAL A 565 -27.77 28.39 -1.84
CA VAL A 565 -28.21 27.12 -1.22
C VAL A 565 -28.29 26.02 -2.27
N ARG A 566 -27.61 24.90 -2.04
CA ARG A 566 -27.57 23.72 -2.92
C ARG A 566 -28.99 23.20 -3.21
N GLY A 567 -29.37 23.21 -4.49
CA GLY A 567 -30.72 22.83 -4.96
C GLY A 567 -31.66 24.02 -5.22
N THR A 568 -31.29 25.23 -4.83
CA THR A 568 -31.98 26.47 -5.19
C THR A 568 -31.21 27.24 -6.27
N THR A 569 -31.89 28.16 -6.96
CA THR A 569 -31.23 29.22 -7.75
C THR A 569 -31.07 30.52 -6.96
N LYS A 570 -31.39 30.51 -5.66
CA LYS A 570 -31.42 31.73 -4.83
C LYS A 570 -30.01 32.09 -4.35
N LEU A 571 -29.52 33.21 -4.84
CA LEU A 571 -28.37 33.94 -4.29
C LEU A 571 -28.76 34.50 -2.91
N LEU A 572 -27.98 34.16 -1.88
CA LEU A 572 -28.13 34.70 -0.52
C LEU A 572 -27.39 36.02 -0.35
N SER A 573 -26.19 36.11 -0.93
CA SER A 573 -25.35 37.30 -0.91
C SER A 573 -24.27 37.24 -1.99
N GLN A 574 -23.81 38.41 -2.42
CA GLN A 574 -22.68 38.62 -3.31
C GLN A 574 -21.79 39.70 -2.71
N VAL A 575 -20.53 39.37 -2.44
CA VAL A 575 -19.55 40.29 -1.86
C VAL A 575 -18.35 40.40 -2.80
N GLU A 576 -17.93 41.61 -3.13
CA GLU A 576 -16.66 41.84 -3.83
C GLU A 576 -15.56 42.08 -2.80
N VAL A 577 -14.48 41.31 -2.92
CA VAL A 577 -13.36 41.28 -1.97
C VAL A 577 -12.07 41.52 -2.74
N THR A 578 -11.39 42.63 -2.46
CA THR A 578 -10.00 42.82 -2.91
C THR A 578 -9.11 42.01 -1.98
N VAL A 579 -8.38 41.04 -2.54
CA VAL A 579 -7.44 40.19 -1.82
C VAL A 579 -6.03 40.55 -2.27
N GLU A 580 -5.23 41.06 -1.33
CA GLU A 580 -3.83 41.39 -1.58
C GLU A 580 -2.91 40.25 -1.11
N ARG A 581 -2.00 40.51 -0.17
CA ARG A 581 -1.01 39.55 0.34
C ARG A 581 -1.33 38.98 1.73
N GLU A 582 -2.39 39.46 2.36
CA GLU A 582 -2.81 39.05 3.69
C GLU A 582 -4.09 38.19 3.63
N ASP A 583 -4.42 37.52 4.74
CA ASP A 583 -5.68 36.80 4.87
C ASP A 583 -6.84 37.80 4.97
N VAL A 584 -7.89 37.61 4.17
CA VAL A 584 -9.07 38.49 4.18
C VAL A 584 -10.28 37.75 4.71
N GLU A 585 -10.95 38.32 5.71
CA GLU A 585 -12.19 37.77 6.25
C GLU A 585 -13.41 38.28 5.46
N CYS A 586 -14.25 37.34 5.00
CA CYS A 586 -15.49 37.60 4.31
C CYS A 586 -16.64 36.88 5.05
N VAL A 587 -17.35 37.65 5.88
CA VAL A 587 -18.54 37.19 6.59
C VAL A 587 -19.73 37.26 5.64
N LEU A 588 -20.58 36.23 5.62
CA LEU A 588 -21.83 36.26 4.88
C LEU A 588 -22.82 37.25 5.53
N ASP A 589 -23.00 38.43 4.96
CA ASP A 589 -24.19 39.25 5.24
C ASP A 589 -25.37 38.70 4.43
N ALA A 590 -26.25 37.97 5.11
CA ALA A 590 -27.52 37.47 4.59
C ALA A 590 -28.57 37.42 5.70
N LYS A 591 -29.80 37.84 5.38
CA LYS A 591 -30.90 37.89 6.34
C LYS A 591 -31.49 36.49 6.56
N LEU A 592 -31.87 36.17 7.79
CA LEU A 592 -32.42 34.86 8.17
C LEU A 592 -33.60 34.44 7.27
N GLY A 593 -34.54 35.34 7.01
CA GLY A 593 -35.69 35.09 6.14
C GLY A 593 -35.33 34.72 4.70
N ASP A 594 -34.17 35.13 4.19
CA ASP A 594 -33.71 34.74 2.85
C ASP A 594 -33.28 33.26 2.80
N VAL A 595 -32.69 32.77 3.88
CA VAL A 595 -32.31 31.36 4.09
C VAL A 595 -33.55 30.50 4.40
N GLU A 596 -34.52 31.00 5.16
CA GLU A 596 -35.79 30.30 5.38
C GLU A 596 -36.59 30.12 4.08
N ALA A 597 -36.65 31.15 3.23
CA ALA A 597 -37.26 31.05 1.91
C ALA A 597 -36.54 30.00 1.02
N ALA A 598 -35.21 29.97 1.02
CA ALA A 598 -34.43 28.95 0.32
C ALA A 598 -34.70 27.54 0.88
N ARG A 599 -34.87 27.41 2.21
CA ARG A 599 -35.24 26.15 2.88
C ARG A 599 -36.64 25.67 2.50
N ALA A 600 -37.59 26.59 2.31
CA ALA A 600 -38.92 26.28 1.80
C ALA A 600 -38.86 25.77 0.35
N GLU A 601 -38.05 26.38 -0.51
CA GLU A 601 -37.84 25.94 -1.89
C GLU A 601 -37.23 24.53 -1.98
N VAL A 602 -36.19 24.22 -1.19
CA VAL A 602 -35.59 22.87 -1.13
C VAL A 602 -36.59 21.84 -0.59
N ARG A 603 -37.44 22.20 0.38
CA ARG A 603 -38.52 21.32 0.88
C ARG A 603 -39.62 21.10 -0.15
N ALA A 604 -39.95 22.11 -0.97
CA ALA A 604 -40.93 21.99 -2.04
C ALA A 604 -40.41 21.10 -3.19
N LYS A 605 -39.13 21.21 -3.56
CA LYS A 605 -38.45 20.37 -4.57
C LYS A 605 -38.18 18.92 -4.14
N ARG A 606 -38.44 18.56 -2.88
CA ARG A 606 -38.30 17.21 -2.31
C ARG A 606 -39.65 16.50 -2.08
N LYS A 607 -40.76 17.16 -2.40
CA LYS A 607 -42.12 16.61 -2.38
C LYS A 607 -42.62 16.40 -3.80
#